data_AF-A0A9W4NI99-F1
#
_entry.id   AF-A0A9W4NI99-F1
#
_cell.length_a   1.000
_cell.length_b   1.000
_cell.length_c   1.000
_cell.angle_alpha   90.00
_cell.angle_beta   90.00
_cell.angle_gamma   90.00
#
_symmetry.space_group_name_H-M   'P 1'
#
loop_
_entity.id
_entity.type
_entity.pdbx_description
1 polymer ?
#
loop_
_entity_poly.entity_id
_entity_poly.type
_entity_poly.pdbx_seq_one_letter_code
_entity_poly.pdbx_strand_id
1 'polypeptide(L)'
;MAFEMFKTGPEYSSEFKLFKGLVDDEVTVDDAVQWVIGATMDRLEGYGPGGTIDKADAVTFMAILELVMRIDQAQYGPLVAFLKELKMYNAVDSTTGLVLKARNGSWVWSHLPSLTTCARKILAEFERDDDYLCDPNVDPEQQIRWAKMNIFLAKSTQAADVKYTSSSQVFISDGMDESHIGLCGLRQIFEEGIPTEQLTSGVGLLGVCYWFICAGDRLWENVLNGRQYNKYDGRPGDMFWDRNWRGFERERWDVWQKGLRDAQDACLPGQEDVKDLISRALSKMESLTNDSSCQ
;
A
#
# COMPACT_ATOMS: atom_id res chain seq x y z
N MET A 1 -10.22 3.94 -19.11
CA MET A 1 -11.05 5.16 -19.09
C MET A 1 -10.85 5.92 -17.78
N ALA A 2 -11.27 5.41 -16.62
CA ALA A 2 -11.07 6.13 -15.36
C ALA A 2 -9.58 6.33 -15.00
N PHE A 3 -8.72 5.34 -15.25
CA PHE A 3 -7.28 5.47 -15.04
C PHE A 3 -6.62 6.57 -15.92
N GLU A 4 -7.00 6.65 -17.20
CA GLU A 4 -6.54 7.71 -18.12
C GLU A 4 -7.12 9.10 -17.78
N MET A 5 -8.33 9.13 -17.20
CA MET A 5 -8.98 10.36 -16.74
C MET A 5 -8.19 11.02 -15.60
N PHE A 6 -7.67 10.22 -14.66
CA PHE A 6 -6.84 10.76 -13.57
C PHE A 6 -5.42 11.13 -14.00
N LYS A 7 -4.96 10.69 -15.19
CA LYS A 7 -3.66 11.11 -15.75
C LYS A 7 -3.65 12.52 -16.33
N THR A 8 -4.75 12.94 -16.95
CA THR A 8 -4.77 14.18 -17.78
C THR A 8 -5.60 15.32 -17.21
N GLY A 9 -6.38 15.07 -16.15
CA GLY A 9 -7.17 16.11 -15.50
C GLY A 9 -7.93 15.63 -14.26
N PRO A 10 -7.23 15.10 -13.23
CA PRO A 10 -7.88 14.60 -12.03
C PRO A 10 -8.63 15.70 -11.27
N GLU A 11 -8.18 16.95 -11.33
CA GLU A 11 -8.86 18.11 -10.74
C GLU A 11 -10.28 18.37 -11.28
N TYR A 12 -10.65 17.77 -12.42
CA TYR A 12 -12.01 17.85 -12.95
C TYR A 12 -12.94 16.76 -12.41
N SER A 13 -12.41 15.72 -11.75
CA SER A 13 -13.20 14.68 -11.10
C SER A 13 -13.83 15.21 -9.81
N SER A 14 -15.12 14.89 -9.63
CA SER A 14 -15.85 15.21 -8.41
C SER A 14 -15.26 14.52 -7.19
N GLU A 15 -14.76 13.29 -7.35
CA GLU A 15 -14.07 12.53 -6.30
C GLU A 15 -12.77 13.21 -5.88
N PHE A 16 -11.97 13.69 -6.83
CA PHE A 16 -10.73 14.40 -6.49
C PHE A 16 -11.02 15.68 -5.71
N LYS A 17 -12.02 16.46 -6.14
CA LYS A 17 -12.46 17.67 -5.42
C LYS A 17 -12.99 17.35 -4.03
N LEU A 18 -13.78 16.29 -3.89
CA LEU A 18 -14.29 15.82 -2.60
C LEU A 18 -13.12 15.51 -1.65
N PHE A 19 -12.15 14.71 -2.08
CA PHE A 19 -11.03 14.34 -1.22
C PHE A 19 -10.08 15.50 -0.95
N LYS A 20 -9.94 16.45 -1.88
CA LYS A 20 -9.22 17.70 -1.61
C LYS A 20 -9.92 18.52 -0.54
N GLY A 21 -11.24 18.69 -0.63
CA GLY A 21 -12.05 19.34 0.39
C GLY A 21 -11.99 18.63 1.75
N LEU A 22 -11.97 17.30 1.76
CA LEU A 22 -11.77 16.52 2.99
C LEU A 22 -10.40 16.78 3.64
N VAL A 23 -9.34 16.91 2.83
CA VAL A 23 -7.99 17.23 3.31
C VAL A 23 -7.88 18.68 3.80
N ASP A 24 -8.69 19.58 3.24
CA ASP A 24 -8.72 21.00 3.59
C ASP A 24 -9.75 21.34 4.69
N ASP A 25 -10.31 20.32 5.35
CA ASP A 25 -11.37 20.44 6.37
C ASP A 25 -12.67 21.14 5.89
N GLU A 26 -12.91 21.16 4.58
CA GLU A 26 -14.13 21.69 3.95
C GLU A 26 -15.27 20.66 3.90
N VAL A 27 -14.92 19.37 3.98
CA VAL A 27 -15.86 18.23 3.93
C VAL A 27 -15.56 17.30 5.10
N THR A 28 -16.59 16.86 5.82
CA THR A 28 -16.40 15.90 6.92
C THR A 28 -16.19 14.48 6.38
N VAL A 29 -15.58 13.61 7.19
CA VAL A 29 -15.41 12.18 6.83
C VAL A 29 -16.76 11.52 6.53
N ASP A 30 -17.77 11.77 7.37
CA ASP A 30 -19.10 11.17 7.22
C ASP A 30 -19.77 11.62 5.92
N ASP A 31 -19.72 12.92 5.61
CA ASP A 31 -20.26 13.47 4.36
C ASP A 31 -19.56 12.88 3.14
N ALA A 32 -18.23 12.74 3.19
CA ALA A 32 -17.45 12.12 2.12
C ALA A 32 -17.83 10.65 1.92
N VAL A 33 -18.04 9.89 3.00
CA VAL A 33 -18.45 8.47 2.93
C VAL A 33 -19.84 8.35 2.30
N GLN A 34 -20.81 9.14 2.76
CA GLN A 34 -22.17 9.09 2.20
C GLN A 34 -22.17 9.48 0.72
N TRP A 35 -21.42 10.52 0.35
CA TRP A 35 -21.28 10.93 -1.05
C TRP A 35 -20.66 9.82 -1.90
N VAL A 36 -19.59 9.17 -1.44
CA VAL A 36 -18.90 8.11 -2.20
C VAL A 36 -19.80 6.90 -2.41
N ILE A 37 -20.56 6.50 -1.39
CA ILE A 37 -21.51 5.39 -1.49
C ILE A 37 -22.56 5.71 -2.56
N GLY A 38 -23.20 6.88 -2.48
CA GLY A 38 -24.21 7.32 -3.43
C GLY A 38 -23.67 7.43 -4.86
N ALA A 39 -22.58 8.18 -5.04
CA ALA A 39 -21.98 8.41 -6.35
C ALA A 39 -21.49 7.11 -7.02
N THR A 40 -21.05 6.13 -6.25
CA THR A 40 -20.65 4.82 -6.79
C THR A 40 -21.84 4.03 -7.29
N MET A 41 -22.97 4.06 -6.58
CA MET A 41 -24.20 3.39 -7.01
C MET A 41 -24.79 4.07 -8.26
N ASP A 42 -24.86 5.40 -8.28
CA ASP A 42 -25.30 6.15 -9.46
C ASP A 42 -24.44 5.82 -10.70
N ARG A 43 -23.12 5.72 -10.51
CA ARG A 43 -22.18 5.36 -11.57
C ARG A 43 -22.38 3.92 -12.05
N LEU A 44 -22.62 2.98 -11.14
CA LEU A 44 -22.90 1.59 -11.49
C LEU A 44 -24.17 1.48 -12.34
N GLU A 45 -25.24 2.18 -11.94
CA GLU A 45 -26.49 2.25 -12.70
C GLU A 45 -26.26 2.88 -14.09
N GLY A 46 -25.52 3.98 -14.14
CA GLY A 46 -25.21 4.70 -15.37
C GLY A 46 -24.38 3.92 -16.39
N TYR A 47 -23.62 2.90 -15.97
CA TYR A 47 -22.86 2.05 -16.89
C TYR A 47 -23.73 1.11 -17.75
N GLY A 48 -24.94 0.78 -17.30
CA GLY A 48 -25.82 -0.15 -18.01
C GLY A 48 -25.22 -1.56 -18.18
N PRO A 49 -25.65 -2.32 -19.20
CA PRO A 49 -25.18 -3.70 -19.43
C PRO A 49 -23.65 -3.77 -19.61
N GLY A 50 -22.96 -4.50 -18.73
CA GLY A 50 -21.50 -4.65 -18.73
C GLY A 50 -20.75 -3.67 -17.81
N GLY A 51 -21.47 -2.81 -17.10
CA GLY A 51 -21.00 -2.14 -15.89
C GLY A 51 -20.65 -3.15 -14.79
N THR A 52 -19.60 -2.87 -14.03
CA THR A 52 -19.22 -3.70 -12.88
C THR A 52 -18.95 -2.80 -11.69
N ILE A 53 -19.26 -3.28 -10.49
CA ILE A 53 -18.98 -2.54 -9.26
C ILE A 53 -17.48 -2.22 -9.13
N ASP A 54 -16.59 -3.12 -9.58
CA ASP A 54 -15.12 -2.91 -9.61
C ASP A 54 -14.69 -1.71 -10.47
N LYS A 55 -15.48 -1.36 -11.50
CA LYS A 55 -15.18 -0.17 -12.32
C LYS A 55 -15.69 1.08 -11.62
N ALA A 56 -16.83 0.96 -10.94
CA ALA A 56 -17.49 2.09 -10.31
C ALA A 56 -16.73 2.54 -9.06
N ASP A 57 -16.34 1.61 -8.18
CA ASP A 57 -15.64 1.92 -6.94
C ASP A 57 -14.16 2.31 -7.17
N ALA A 58 -13.52 1.79 -8.23
CA ALA A 58 -12.15 2.13 -8.58
C ALA A 58 -11.94 3.64 -8.81
N VAL A 59 -12.96 4.37 -9.25
CA VAL A 59 -12.87 5.84 -9.43
C VAL A 59 -12.52 6.53 -8.11
N THR A 60 -13.14 6.11 -7.02
CA THR A 60 -12.89 6.61 -5.67
C THR A 60 -11.43 6.39 -5.28
N PHE A 61 -10.94 5.15 -5.38
CA PHE A 61 -9.58 4.83 -4.96
C PHE A 61 -8.52 5.46 -5.87
N MET A 62 -8.75 5.56 -7.18
CA MET A 62 -7.84 6.31 -8.06
C MET A 62 -7.75 7.78 -7.70
N ALA A 63 -8.87 8.42 -7.32
CA ALA A 63 -8.85 9.81 -6.86
C ALA A 63 -8.03 10.00 -5.58
N ILE A 64 -8.21 9.12 -4.59
CA ILE A 64 -7.42 9.12 -3.35
C ILE A 64 -5.94 8.94 -3.67
N LEU A 65 -5.61 7.90 -4.45
CA LEU A 65 -4.22 7.56 -4.78
C LEU A 65 -3.54 8.65 -5.63
N GLU A 66 -4.25 9.31 -6.53
CA GLU A 66 -3.71 10.46 -7.27
C GLU A 66 -3.51 11.68 -6.35
N LEU A 67 -4.43 11.92 -5.42
CA LEU A 67 -4.33 13.04 -4.48
C LEU A 67 -3.14 12.86 -3.52
N VAL A 68 -2.92 11.67 -2.96
CA VAL A 68 -1.83 11.42 -2.01
C VAL A 68 -0.46 11.66 -2.63
N MET A 69 -0.31 11.41 -3.94
CA MET A 69 0.93 11.70 -4.68
C MET A 69 1.19 13.22 -4.82
N ARG A 70 0.17 14.07 -4.63
CA ARG A 70 0.25 15.53 -4.83
C ARG A 70 0.33 16.33 -3.53
N ILE A 71 -0.21 15.82 -2.43
CA ILE A 71 -0.25 16.54 -1.14
C ILE A 71 0.94 16.18 -0.22
N ASP A 72 1.07 16.87 0.91
CA ASP A 72 2.07 16.56 1.94
C ASP A 72 1.64 15.35 2.79
N GLN A 73 2.60 14.55 3.26
CA GLN A 73 2.33 13.37 4.09
C GLN A 73 1.67 13.67 5.44
N ALA A 74 1.78 14.90 5.95
CA ALA A 74 1.09 15.37 7.15
C ALA A 74 -0.43 15.44 6.94
N GLN A 75 -0.86 15.57 5.68
CA GLN A 75 -2.26 15.71 5.29
C GLN A 75 -2.96 14.37 5.01
N TYR A 76 -2.29 13.22 5.23
CA TYR A 76 -2.88 11.91 4.95
C TYR A 76 -3.92 11.47 6.00
N GLY A 77 -3.92 12.08 7.19
CA GLY A 77 -4.78 11.69 8.31
C GLY A 77 -6.28 11.59 7.93
N PRO A 78 -6.89 12.63 7.36
CA PRO A 78 -8.29 12.61 6.93
C PRO A 78 -8.61 11.49 5.93
N LEU A 79 -7.70 11.19 4.99
CA LEU A 79 -7.89 10.13 4.00
C LEU A 79 -7.86 8.73 4.65
N VAL A 80 -6.97 8.51 5.61
CA VAL A 80 -6.92 7.26 6.39
C VAL A 80 -8.18 7.10 7.25
N ALA A 81 -8.66 8.19 7.87
CA ALA A 81 -9.91 8.19 8.62
C ALA A 81 -11.12 7.87 7.73
N PHE A 82 -11.16 8.43 6.52
CA PHE A 82 -12.16 8.10 5.52
C PHE A 82 -12.17 6.61 5.15
N LEU A 83 -11.00 6.00 4.88
CA LEU A 83 -10.93 4.57 4.59
C LEU A 83 -11.45 3.72 5.77
N LYS A 84 -11.14 4.15 6.99
CA LYS A 84 -11.58 3.48 8.22
C LYS A 84 -13.09 3.55 8.42
N GLU A 85 -13.71 4.69 8.10
CA GLU A 85 -15.17 4.84 8.18
C GLU A 85 -15.86 4.11 7.03
N LEU A 86 -15.37 4.25 5.80
CA LEU A 86 -15.95 3.61 4.62
C LEU A 86 -16.07 2.08 4.78
N LYS A 87 -15.05 1.42 5.35
CA LYS A 87 -15.08 -0.04 5.55
C LYS A 87 -16.11 -0.53 6.57
N MET A 88 -16.78 0.37 7.30
CA MET A 88 -17.89 0.02 8.20
C MET A 88 -19.19 -0.23 7.43
N TYR A 89 -19.23 0.09 6.13
CA TYR A 89 -20.39 -0.06 5.26
C TYR A 89 -20.21 -1.23 4.28
N ASN A 90 -21.33 -1.62 3.66
CA ASN A 90 -21.36 -2.53 2.52
C ASN A 90 -22.16 -1.88 1.39
N ALA A 91 -21.71 -2.05 0.15
CA ALA A 91 -22.54 -1.69 -1.00
C ALA A 91 -23.68 -2.70 -1.13
N VAL A 92 -24.92 -2.23 -1.26
CA VAL A 92 -26.11 -3.08 -1.36
C VAL A 92 -26.84 -2.77 -2.66
N ASP A 93 -27.20 -3.81 -3.39
CA ASP A 93 -28.03 -3.69 -4.58
C ASP A 93 -29.45 -3.28 -4.16
N SER A 94 -29.92 -2.13 -4.65
CA SER A 94 -31.20 -1.53 -4.27
C SER A 94 -32.41 -2.36 -4.68
N THR A 95 -32.27 -3.23 -5.69
CA THR A 95 -33.38 -4.04 -6.23
C THR A 95 -33.51 -5.37 -5.50
N THR A 96 -32.39 -6.00 -5.17
CA THR A 96 -32.34 -7.35 -4.58
C THR A 96 -32.07 -7.35 -3.08
N GLY A 97 -31.55 -6.24 -2.53
CA GLY A 97 -31.12 -6.14 -1.14
C GLY A 97 -29.85 -6.94 -0.82
N LEU A 98 -29.18 -7.49 -1.84
CA LEU A 98 -27.97 -8.30 -1.66
C LEU A 98 -26.72 -7.41 -1.57
N VAL A 99 -25.77 -7.82 -0.73
CA VAL A 99 -24.45 -7.18 -0.64
C VAL A 99 -23.70 -7.42 -1.94
N LEU A 100 -23.24 -6.33 -2.56
CA LEU A 100 -22.44 -6.36 -3.77
C LEU A 100 -21.03 -6.85 -3.46
N LYS A 101 -20.53 -7.68 -4.38
CA LYS A 101 -19.17 -8.24 -4.34
C LYS A 101 -18.40 -7.82 -5.57
N ALA A 102 -17.14 -7.48 -5.37
CA ALA A 102 -16.16 -7.35 -6.43
C ALA A 102 -15.93 -8.70 -7.12
N ARG A 103 -15.28 -8.69 -8.28
CA ARG A 103 -15.00 -9.90 -9.08
C ARG A 103 -14.22 -10.96 -8.32
N ASN A 104 -13.37 -10.55 -7.38
CA ASN A 104 -12.60 -11.45 -6.52
C ASN A 104 -13.41 -12.05 -5.35
N GLY A 105 -14.73 -11.76 -5.28
CA GLY A 105 -15.63 -12.24 -4.23
C GLY A 105 -15.64 -11.41 -2.94
N SER A 106 -14.80 -10.37 -2.85
CA SER A 106 -14.72 -9.49 -1.69
C SER A 106 -15.93 -8.56 -1.62
N TRP A 107 -16.39 -8.29 -0.41
CA TRP A 107 -17.45 -7.30 -0.16
C TRP A 107 -16.95 -5.89 -0.45
N VAL A 108 -17.75 -5.14 -1.20
CA VAL A 108 -17.42 -3.77 -1.58
C VAL A 108 -17.58 -2.87 -0.36
N TRP A 109 -16.61 -1.97 -0.19
CA TRP A 109 -16.36 -1.16 1.01
C TRP A 109 -15.71 -1.92 2.17
N SER A 110 -16.35 -2.94 2.75
CA SER A 110 -15.79 -3.57 3.95
C SER A 110 -14.41 -4.22 3.73
N HIS A 111 -14.13 -4.71 2.53
CA HIS A 111 -12.82 -5.27 2.16
C HIS A 111 -12.01 -4.35 1.22
N LEU A 112 -12.51 -3.15 0.88
CA LEU A 112 -11.86 -2.18 -0.02
C LEU A 112 -11.15 -2.80 -1.25
N PRO A 113 -11.77 -3.72 -2.02
CA PRO A 113 -11.06 -4.54 -3.01
C PRO A 113 -10.38 -3.76 -4.14
N SER A 114 -10.92 -2.58 -4.47
CA SER A 114 -10.35 -1.71 -5.49
C SER A 114 -9.17 -0.87 -4.99
N LEU A 115 -8.94 -0.72 -3.68
CA LEU A 115 -7.76 -0.04 -3.15
C LEU A 115 -6.47 -0.74 -3.60
N THR A 116 -6.32 -2.02 -3.23
CA THR A 116 -5.17 -2.84 -3.63
C THR A 116 -5.03 -2.91 -5.15
N THR A 117 -6.15 -3.07 -5.86
CA THR A 117 -6.15 -3.20 -7.33
C THR A 117 -5.67 -1.91 -7.99
N CYS A 118 -6.12 -0.75 -7.53
CA CYS A 118 -5.69 0.55 -8.05
C CYS A 118 -4.25 0.85 -7.66
N ALA A 119 -3.85 0.57 -6.41
CA ALA A 119 -2.48 0.71 -5.95
C ALA A 119 -1.51 -0.10 -6.80
N ARG A 120 -1.77 -1.40 -7.00
CA ARG A 120 -0.93 -2.25 -7.86
C ARG A 120 -0.86 -1.76 -9.30
N LYS A 121 -1.95 -1.25 -9.86
CA LYS A 121 -1.93 -0.70 -11.23
C LYS A 121 -1.02 0.52 -11.31
N ILE A 122 -1.13 1.45 -10.37
CA ILE A 122 -0.28 2.64 -10.33
C ILE A 122 1.18 2.23 -10.12
N LEU A 123 1.45 1.35 -9.14
CA LEU A 123 2.81 0.89 -8.85
C LEU A 123 3.43 0.18 -10.07
N ALA A 124 2.66 -0.70 -10.73
CA ALA A 124 3.11 -1.39 -11.93
C ALA A 124 3.38 -0.45 -13.12
N GLU A 125 2.84 0.78 -13.14
CA GLU A 125 3.20 1.76 -14.17
C GLU A 125 4.58 2.34 -13.99
N PHE A 126 4.98 2.56 -12.74
CA PHE A 126 6.33 2.96 -12.41
C PHE A 126 7.31 1.81 -12.74
N GLU A 127 6.96 0.57 -12.40
CA GLU A 127 7.79 -0.63 -12.64
C GLU A 127 7.83 -1.14 -14.10
N ARG A 128 7.33 -0.39 -15.10
CA ARG A 128 7.27 -0.88 -16.50
C ARG A 128 8.62 -1.00 -17.19
N ASP A 129 9.62 -0.26 -16.73
CA ASP A 129 11.01 -0.46 -17.13
C ASP A 129 11.66 -1.41 -16.12
N ASP A 130 12.27 -2.49 -16.62
CA ASP A 130 12.82 -3.60 -15.82
C ASP A 130 13.82 -3.12 -14.74
N ASP A 131 14.40 -1.93 -14.91
CA ASP A 131 15.36 -1.33 -14.00
C ASP A 131 14.77 -0.20 -13.12
N TYR A 132 13.49 0.16 -13.21
CA TYR A 132 12.95 1.38 -12.57
C TYR A 132 13.22 1.46 -11.06
N LEU A 133 13.11 0.34 -10.34
CA LEU A 133 13.35 0.29 -8.89
C LEU A 133 14.79 0.60 -8.51
N CYS A 134 15.73 0.43 -9.45
CA CYS A 134 17.17 0.55 -9.29
C CYS A 134 17.78 1.65 -10.18
N ASP A 135 16.98 2.30 -11.03
CA ASP A 135 17.47 3.30 -11.97
C ASP A 135 17.79 4.61 -11.22
N PRO A 136 19.07 5.02 -11.18
CA PRO A 136 19.46 6.27 -10.53
C PRO A 136 18.95 7.52 -11.25
N ASN A 137 18.45 7.39 -12.48
CA ASN A 137 18.02 8.49 -13.33
C ASN A 137 16.51 8.71 -13.35
N VAL A 138 15.76 8.00 -12.50
CA VAL A 138 14.33 8.25 -12.34
C VAL A 138 14.11 9.72 -12.00
N ASP A 139 13.22 10.36 -12.74
CA ASP A 139 12.86 11.76 -12.53
C ASP A 139 12.49 12.03 -11.06
N PRO A 140 13.08 13.05 -10.40
CA PRO A 140 12.84 13.33 -8.99
C PRO A 140 11.37 13.48 -8.60
N GLU A 141 10.53 14.04 -9.49
CA GLU A 141 9.09 14.14 -9.22
C GLU A 141 8.46 12.75 -9.16
N GLN A 142 8.83 11.84 -10.06
CA GLN A 142 8.37 10.45 -10.02
C GLN A 142 8.84 9.71 -8.77
N GLN A 143 10.09 9.93 -8.32
CA GLN A 143 10.60 9.36 -7.07
C GLN A 143 9.75 9.82 -5.87
N ILE A 144 9.42 11.11 -5.81
CA ILE A 144 8.58 11.68 -4.74
C ILE A 144 7.16 11.10 -4.80
N ARG A 145 6.56 11.00 -5.99
CA ARG A 145 5.22 10.41 -6.16
C ARG A 145 5.20 8.95 -5.70
N TRP A 146 6.21 8.17 -6.08
CA TRP A 146 6.38 6.78 -5.65
C TRP A 146 6.52 6.64 -4.12
N ALA A 147 7.37 7.46 -3.50
CA ALA A 147 7.55 7.46 -2.06
C ALA A 147 6.25 7.81 -1.32
N LYS A 148 5.56 8.86 -1.76
CA LYS A 148 4.26 9.28 -1.21
C LYS A 148 3.20 8.17 -1.25
N MET A 149 3.15 7.44 -2.36
CA MET A 149 2.26 6.28 -2.49
C MET A 149 2.56 5.21 -1.44
N ASN A 150 3.83 4.80 -1.31
CA ASN A 150 4.24 3.80 -0.33
C ASN A 150 3.98 4.25 1.11
N ILE A 151 4.25 5.53 1.45
CA ILE A 151 3.95 6.09 2.76
C ILE A 151 2.46 6.01 3.07
N PHE A 152 1.59 6.38 2.13
CA PHE A 152 0.15 6.34 2.34
C PHE A 152 -0.37 4.91 2.57
N LEU A 153 0.07 3.95 1.74
CA LEU A 153 -0.32 2.54 1.89
C LEU A 153 0.21 1.94 3.19
N ALA A 154 1.44 2.28 3.59
CA ALA A 154 2.02 1.85 4.86
C ALA A 154 1.25 2.44 6.05
N LYS A 155 0.91 3.74 6.04
CA LYS A 155 0.09 4.36 7.09
C LYS A 155 -1.32 3.75 7.17
N SER A 156 -1.93 3.46 6.02
CA SER A 156 -3.23 2.77 5.95
C SER A 156 -3.15 1.37 6.55
N THR A 157 -2.08 0.64 6.22
CA THR A 157 -1.77 -0.69 6.75
C THR A 157 -1.60 -0.67 8.27
N GLN A 158 -0.86 0.30 8.78
CA GLN A 158 -0.65 0.48 10.22
C GLN A 158 -1.96 0.78 10.97
N ALA A 159 -2.89 1.48 10.32
CA ALA A 159 -4.20 1.85 10.88
C ALA A 159 -5.27 0.74 10.77
N ALA A 160 -5.01 -0.33 10.01
CA ALA A 160 -5.94 -1.45 9.85
C ALA A 160 -6.19 -2.20 11.17
N ASP A 161 -7.41 -2.68 11.43
CA ASP A 161 -7.78 -3.43 12.64
C ASP A 161 -7.64 -4.94 12.37
N VAL A 162 -6.38 -5.38 12.27
CA VAL A 162 -6.06 -6.79 12.00
C VAL A 162 -6.17 -7.61 13.27
N LYS A 163 -7.02 -8.64 13.24
CA LYS A 163 -7.18 -9.61 14.33
C LYS A 163 -6.68 -10.96 13.88
N TYR A 164 -5.57 -11.40 14.49
CA TYR A 164 -5.04 -12.74 14.31
C TYR A 164 -5.87 -13.71 15.14
N THR A 165 -6.65 -14.56 14.47
CA THR A 165 -7.46 -15.59 15.14
C THR A 165 -6.78 -16.96 15.12
N SER A 166 -5.77 -17.15 14.26
CA SER A 166 -4.88 -18.32 14.25
C SER A 166 -3.57 -18.01 13.50
N SER A 167 -2.50 -18.74 13.82
CA SER A 167 -1.21 -18.66 13.12
C SER A 167 -1.24 -19.23 11.70
N SER A 168 -2.28 -19.98 11.33
CA SER A 168 -2.51 -20.53 10.00
C SER A 168 -3.50 -19.70 9.17
N GLN A 169 -3.80 -18.46 9.60
CA GLN A 169 -4.77 -17.62 8.92
C GLN A 169 -4.19 -17.11 7.58
N VAL A 170 -4.58 -17.76 6.49
CA VAL A 170 -4.15 -17.43 5.11
C VAL A 170 -4.84 -16.16 4.58
N PHE A 171 -5.94 -15.73 5.22
CA PHE A 171 -6.69 -14.54 4.81
C PHE A 171 -6.98 -13.63 6.00
N ILE A 172 -6.31 -12.48 6.02
CA ILE A 172 -6.59 -11.39 6.95
C ILE A 172 -7.55 -10.42 6.25
N SER A 173 -8.66 -10.11 6.92
CA SER A 173 -9.85 -9.53 6.29
C SER A 173 -9.97 -8.01 6.39
N ASP A 174 -8.94 -7.29 6.84
CA ASP A 174 -9.03 -5.83 6.93
C ASP A 174 -8.67 -5.19 5.58
N GLY A 175 -9.63 -4.49 4.98
CA GLY A 175 -9.46 -3.87 3.65
C GLY A 175 -8.39 -2.77 3.59
N MET A 176 -7.93 -2.24 4.73
CA MET A 176 -6.86 -1.23 4.76
C MET A 176 -5.46 -1.85 4.86
N ASP A 177 -5.38 -3.15 5.13
CA ASP A 177 -4.13 -3.84 5.36
C ASP A 177 -3.46 -4.26 4.04
N GLU A 178 -2.59 -3.37 3.56
CA GLU A 178 -1.81 -3.53 2.34
C GLU A 178 -0.42 -4.13 2.61
N SER A 179 -0.23 -4.83 3.74
CA SER A 179 1.05 -5.49 4.09
C SER A 179 1.59 -6.38 2.97
N HIS A 180 0.72 -6.93 2.13
CA HIS A 180 1.13 -7.70 0.96
C HIS A 180 1.95 -6.86 -0.03
N ILE A 181 1.57 -5.61 -0.29
CA ILE A 181 2.33 -4.71 -1.17
C ILE A 181 3.72 -4.48 -0.57
N GLY A 182 3.79 -4.22 0.74
CA GLY A 182 5.07 -4.11 1.46
C GLY A 182 5.92 -5.38 1.33
N LEU A 183 5.32 -6.56 1.48
CA LEU A 183 6.02 -7.85 1.30
C LEU A 183 6.61 -8.00 -0.11
N CYS A 184 5.85 -7.65 -1.15
CA CYS A 184 6.34 -7.70 -2.53
C CYS A 184 7.53 -6.77 -2.75
N GLY A 185 7.45 -5.53 -2.25
CA GLY A 185 8.57 -4.58 -2.33
C GLY A 185 9.80 -5.07 -1.58
N LEU A 186 9.64 -5.59 -0.35
CA LEU A 186 10.75 -6.15 0.44
C LEU A 186 11.42 -7.33 -0.27
N ARG A 187 10.61 -8.22 -0.87
CA ARG A 187 11.14 -9.33 -1.68
C ARG A 187 11.93 -8.80 -2.87
N GLN A 188 11.34 -7.91 -3.66
CA GLN A 188 11.99 -7.33 -4.85
C GLN A 188 13.36 -6.75 -4.49
N ILE A 189 13.43 -5.98 -3.40
CA ILE A 189 14.64 -5.24 -3.02
C ILE A 189 15.70 -6.11 -2.34
N PHE A 190 15.32 -7.04 -1.48
CA PHE A 190 16.28 -7.77 -0.63
C PHE A 190 16.43 -9.25 -0.98
N GLU A 191 15.63 -9.80 -1.90
CA GLU A 191 15.61 -11.25 -2.17
C GLU A 191 15.82 -11.61 -3.64
N GLU A 192 15.66 -10.68 -4.60
CA GLU A 192 15.84 -10.96 -6.04
C GLU A 192 17.29 -10.80 -6.54
N GLY A 193 18.24 -10.53 -5.65
CA GLY A 193 19.67 -10.52 -5.99
C GLY A 193 20.18 -9.23 -6.63
N ILE A 194 19.50 -8.11 -6.39
CA ILE A 194 19.95 -6.80 -6.84
C ILE A 194 21.29 -6.44 -6.14
N PRO A 195 22.34 -6.03 -6.90
CA PRO A 195 23.59 -5.57 -6.31
C PRO A 195 23.41 -4.39 -5.36
N THR A 196 24.07 -4.41 -4.20
CA THR A 196 23.91 -3.40 -3.15
C THR A 196 24.23 -1.98 -3.64
N GLU A 197 25.19 -1.81 -4.54
CA GLU A 197 25.54 -0.50 -5.10
C GLU A 197 24.42 0.09 -5.97
N GLN A 198 23.58 -0.74 -6.59
CA GLN A 198 22.42 -0.30 -7.37
C GLN A 198 21.25 0.06 -6.44
N LEU A 199 21.12 -0.64 -5.31
CA LEU A 199 20.05 -0.41 -4.33
C LEU A 199 20.08 1.01 -3.76
N THR A 200 21.26 1.52 -3.40
CA THR A 200 21.40 2.83 -2.73
C THR A 200 21.01 4.02 -3.60
N SER A 201 20.87 3.80 -4.91
CA SER A 201 20.48 4.82 -5.87
C SER A 201 19.04 4.65 -6.38
N GLY A 202 18.33 3.60 -5.93
CA GLY A 202 17.02 3.23 -6.43
C GLY A 202 15.84 3.69 -5.57
N VAL A 203 14.74 4.04 -6.21
CA VAL A 203 13.46 4.41 -5.54
C VAL A 203 12.84 3.24 -4.76
N GLY A 204 13.19 2.01 -5.12
CA GLY A 204 12.73 0.82 -4.44
C GLY A 204 13.17 0.76 -2.98
N LEU A 205 14.44 1.09 -2.71
CA LEU A 205 14.99 1.14 -1.36
C LEU A 205 14.26 2.18 -0.49
N LEU A 206 13.96 3.35 -1.06
CA LEU A 206 13.21 4.39 -0.35
C LEU A 206 11.81 3.90 0.03
N GLY A 207 11.11 3.25 -0.90
CA GLY A 207 9.79 2.67 -0.67
C GLY A 207 9.77 1.69 0.50
N VAL A 208 10.69 0.71 0.52
CA VAL A 208 10.76 -0.28 1.61
C VAL A 208 11.19 0.33 2.95
N CYS A 209 12.04 1.35 2.96
CA CYS A 209 12.36 2.08 4.19
C CYS A 209 11.10 2.74 4.78
N TYR A 210 10.25 3.34 3.95
CA TYR A 210 8.99 3.93 4.42
C TYR A 210 7.99 2.89 4.92
N TRP A 211 7.98 1.67 4.37
CA TRP A 211 7.20 0.57 4.92
C TRP A 211 7.61 0.24 6.36
N PHE A 212 8.90 0.14 6.65
CA PHE A 212 9.36 -0.07 8.02
C PHE A 212 9.06 1.11 8.93
N ILE A 213 9.28 2.35 8.47
CA ILE A 213 9.07 3.55 9.29
C ILE A 213 7.57 3.74 9.61
N CYS A 214 6.68 3.55 8.64
CA CYS A 214 5.27 3.90 8.78
C CYS A 214 4.39 2.72 9.20
N ALA A 215 4.79 1.48 8.90
CA ALA A 215 4.02 0.27 9.19
C ALA A 215 4.81 -0.80 9.96
N GLY A 216 5.97 -0.45 10.51
CA GLY A 216 6.87 -1.42 11.16
C GLY A 216 6.21 -2.26 12.24
N ASP A 217 5.34 -1.66 13.07
CA ASP A 217 4.63 -2.41 14.12
C ASP A 217 3.72 -3.49 13.49
N ARG A 218 2.93 -3.13 12.46
CA ARG A 218 2.07 -4.09 11.75
C ARG A 218 2.89 -5.16 11.02
N LEU A 219 4.00 -4.81 10.39
CA LEU A 219 4.86 -5.79 9.72
C LEU A 219 5.49 -6.76 10.72
N TRP A 220 5.91 -6.28 11.90
CA TRP A 220 6.43 -7.15 12.96
C TRP A 220 5.34 -8.01 13.60
N GLU A 221 4.14 -7.48 13.82
CA GLU A 221 2.97 -8.28 14.23
C GLU A 221 2.70 -9.41 13.23
N ASN A 222 2.79 -9.15 11.92
CA ASN A 222 2.66 -10.18 10.89
C ASN A 222 3.72 -11.28 11.06
N VAL A 223 4.97 -10.92 11.39
CA VAL A 223 6.07 -11.87 11.66
C VAL A 223 5.78 -12.70 12.91
N LEU A 224 5.40 -12.06 14.02
CA LEU A 224 5.12 -12.74 15.29
C LEU A 224 3.96 -13.74 15.18
N ASN A 225 2.96 -13.42 14.36
CA ASN A 225 1.80 -14.28 14.14
C ASN A 225 1.97 -15.24 12.95
N GLY A 226 3.13 -15.24 12.30
CA GLY A 226 3.42 -16.13 11.17
C GLY A 226 2.45 -15.95 10.00
N ARG A 227 2.11 -14.70 9.65
CA ARG A 227 1.16 -14.43 8.58
C ARG A 227 1.66 -14.98 7.24
N GLN A 228 0.83 -15.82 6.63
CA GLN A 228 1.10 -16.44 5.34
C GLN A 228 0.13 -15.97 4.25
N TYR A 229 0.62 -16.00 3.03
CA TYR A 229 -0.15 -15.81 1.80
C TYR A 229 -0.12 -17.11 0.99
N ASN A 230 -0.82 -17.12 -0.14
CA ASN A 230 -0.73 -18.27 -1.05
C ASN A 230 0.72 -18.45 -1.57
N LYS A 231 0.99 -19.64 -2.13
CA LYS A 231 2.34 -20.04 -2.56
C LYS A 231 2.99 -19.15 -3.62
N TYR A 232 2.22 -18.29 -4.29
CA TYR A 232 2.73 -17.36 -5.31
C TYR A 232 3.02 -15.99 -4.72
N ASP A 233 2.10 -15.49 -3.91
CA ASP A 233 2.16 -14.17 -3.31
C ASP A 233 3.20 -14.09 -2.17
N GLY A 234 3.28 -15.14 -1.34
CA GLY A 234 4.16 -15.17 -0.18
C GLY A 234 5.55 -15.78 -0.42
N ARG A 235 5.87 -16.18 -1.65
CA ARG A 235 7.10 -16.92 -1.98
C ARG A 235 8.38 -16.13 -1.65
N PRO A 236 9.51 -16.81 -1.39
CA PRO A 236 10.83 -16.16 -1.35
C PRO A 236 11.22 -15.59 -2.73
N GLY A 237 12.13 -14.62 -2.74
CA GLY A 237 12.81 -14.18 -3.96
C GLY A 237 13.89 -15.16 -4.41
N ASP A 238 14.48 -14.90 -5.58
CA ASP A 238 15.39 -15.81 -6.27
C ASP A 238 16.63 -16.22 -5.45
N MET A 239 17.17 -15.35 -4.60
CA MET A 239 18.31 -15.69 -3.73
C MET A 239 17.99 -16.74 -2.67
N PHE A 240 16.71 -16.92 -2.35
CA PHE A 240 16.21 -17.78 -1.27
C PHE A 240 15.18 -18.79 -1.80
N TRP A 241 15.26 -19.16 -3.08
CA TRP A 241 14.29 -20.02 -3.77
C TRP A 241 14.07 -21.39 -3.09
N ASP A 242 15.08 -21.88 -2.35
CA ASP A 242 15.06 -23.14 -1.63
C ASP A 242 14.38 -23.04 -0.25
N ARG A 243 14.08 -21.82 0.20
CA ARG A 243 13.34 -21.58 1.45
C ARG A 243 11.86 -21.81 1.24
N ASN A 244 11.21 -22.42 2.22
CA ASN A 244 9.77 -22.69 2.18
C ASN A 244 8.92 -21.50 2.65
N TRP A 245 9.43 -20.27 2.51
CA TRP A 245 8.74 -19.10 3.03
C TRP A 245 7.39 -18.86 2.33
N ARG A 246 6.39 -18.48 3.12
CA ARG A 246 5.01 -18.21 2.65
C ARG A 246 4.49 -16.85 3.06
N GLY A 247 5.30 -15.97 3.64
CA GLY A 247 4.88 -14.63 4.01
C GLY A 247 5.87 -13.95 4.93
N PHE A 248 5.36 -13.45 6.06
CA PHE A 248 6.14 -12.79 7.09
C PHE A 248 6.70 -13.81 8.07
N GLU A 249 8.02 -13.99 8.03
CA GLU A 249 8.73 -14.99 8.83
C GLU A 249 9.95 -14.35 9.49
N ARG A 250 10.33 -14.85 10.68
CA ARG A 250 11.41 -14.26 11.46
C ARG A 250 12.75 -14.31 10.72
N GLU A 251 13.08 -15.44 10.08
CA GLU A 251 14.31 -15.55 9.28
C GLU A 251 14.33 -14.54 8.11
N ARG A 252 13.15 -14.29 7.51
CA ARG A 252 12.99 -13.35 6.41
C ARG A 252 13.16 -11.90 6.88
N TRP A 253 12.69 -11.58 8.09
CA TRP A 253 12.93 -10.29 8.74
C TRP A 253 14.42 -10.02 8.95
N ASP A 254 15.18 -11.02 9.38
CA ASP A 254 16.63 -10.90 9.57
C ASP A 254 17.35 -10.63 8.23
N VAL A 255 16.89 -11.24 7.13
CA VAL A 255 17.38 -10.94 5.77
C VAL A 255 17.12 -9.49 5.39
N TRP A 256 15.92 -8.96 5.61
CA TRP A 256 15.61 -7.56 5.30
C TRP A 256 16.41 -6.58 6.15
N GLN A 257 16.58 -6.89 7.45
CA GLN A 257 17.39 -6.07 8.35
C GLN A 257 18.86 -6.05 7.89
N LYS A 258 19.41 -7.21 7.52
CA LYS A 258 20.77 -7.30 6.98
C LYS A 258 20.89 -6.50 5.67
N GLY A 259 19.92 -6.63 4.76
CA GLY A 259 19.89 -5.90 3.49
C GLY A 259 19.92 -4.37 3.68
N LEU A 260 19.21 -3.85 4.68
CA LEU A 260 19.29 -2.43 5.04
C LEU A 260 20.67 -2.04 5.58
N ARG A 261 21.32 -2.87 6.42
CA ARG A 261 22.68 -2.57 6.90
C ARG A 261 23.69 -2.58 5.76
N ASP A 262 23.64 -3.59 4.89
CA ASP A 262 24.50 -3.68 3.73
C ASP A 262 24.32 -2.44 2.82
N ALA A 263 23.08 -1.99 2.59
CA ALA A 263 22.79 -0.78 1.83
C ALA A 263 23.30 0.50 2.53
N GLN A 264 23.18 0.59 3.86
CA GLN A 264 23.70 1.71 4.64
C GLN A 264 25.23 1.85 4.53
N ASP A 265 25.94 0.72 4.54
CA ASP A 265 27.39 0.64 4.41
C ASP A 265 27.87 0.97 2.98
N ALA A 266 27.03 0.71 1.98
CA ALA A 266 27.29 1.00 0.57
C ALA A 266 26.96 2.45 0.15
N CYS A 267 26.34 3.27 1.02
CA CYS A 267 26.04 4.67 0.71
C CYS A 267 27.33 5.47 0.43
N LEU A 268 27.37 6.16 -0.71
CA LEU A 268 28.46 7.03 -1.14
C LEU A 268 28.34 8.44 -0.55
N PRO A 269 29.42 9.24 -0.53
CA PRO A 269 29.33 10.67 -0.22
C PRO A 269 28.30 11.38 -1.12
N GLY A 270 27.43 12.21 -0.54
CA GLY A 270 26.31 12.84 -1.26
C GLY A 270 24.97 12.08 -1.17
N GLN A 271 24.93 10.92 -0.50
CA GLN A 271 23.72 10.14 -0.25
C GLN A 271 23.28 10.20 1.23
N GLU A 272 23.54 11.32 1.91
CA GLU A 272 23.27 11.47 3.35
C GLU A 272 21.78 11.30 3.69
N ASP A 273 20.88 11.81 2.85
CA ASP A 273 19.43 11.67 3.05
C ASP A 273 18.96 10.21 2.95
N VAL A 274 19.52 9.44 2.01
CA VAL A 274 19.25 8.00 1.87
C VAL A 274 19.76 7.26 3.10
N LYS A 275 20.98 7.59 3.55
CA LYS A 275 21.59 6.98 4.73
C LYS A 275 20.79 7.28 6.00
N ASP A 276 20.28 8.51 6.18
CA ASP A 276 19.39 8.86 7.29
C ASP A 276 18.10 8.03 7.25
N LEU A 277 17.48 7.92 6.06
CA LEU A 277 16.24 7.16 5.89
C LEU A 277 16.44 5.67 6.27
N ILE A 278 17.53 5.05 5.82
CA ILE A 278 17.89 3.68 6.19
C ILE A 278 18.12 3.57 7.71
N SER A 279 18.82 4.54 8.30
CA SER A 279 19.09 4.57 9.75
C SER A 279 17.80 4.59 10.57
N ARG A 280 16.81 5.37 10.12
CA ARG A 280 15.48 5.44 10.74
C ARG A 280 14.70 4.15 10.59
N ALA A 281 14.74 3.52 9.42
CA ALA A 281 14.12 2.22 9.19
C ALA A 281 14.74 1.13 10.09
N LEU A 282 16.07 1.05 10.16
CA LEU A 282 16.80 0.14 11.04
C LEU A 282 16.46 0.37 12.52
N SER A 283 16.46 1.64 12.96
CA SER A 283 16.10 1.99 14.34
C SER A 283 14.69 1.53 14.69
N LYS A 284 13.73 1.68 13.75
CA LYS A 284 12.37 1.18 13.94
C LYS A 284 12.36 -0.35 14.04
N MET A 285 13.04 -1.06 13.15
CA MET A 285 13.13 -2.53 13.23
C MET A 285 13.74 -3.03 14.54
N GLU A 286 14.81 -2.40 15.00
CA GLU A 286 15.50 -2.77 16.25
C GLU A 286 14.66 -2.50 17.49
N SER A 287 13.88 -1.42 17.51
CA SER A 287 12.97 -1.16 18.64
C SER A 287 11.94 -2.28 18.81
N LEU A 288 11.42 -2.82 17.70
CA LEU A 288 10.39 -3.86 17.68
C LEU A 288 10.91 -5.22 18.17
N THR A 289 12.15 -5.56 17.80
CA THR A 289 12.76 -6.83 18.19
C THR A 289 13.22 -6.82 19.65
N ASN A 290 13.70 -5.68 20.15
CA ASN A 290 14.14 -5.54 21.54
C ASN A 290 12.97 -5.58 22.53
N ASP A 291 11.85 -4.94 22.23
CA ASP A 291 10.65 -4.95 23.08
C ASP A 291 10.05 -6.37 23.21
N SER A 292 10.26 -7.22 22.20
CA SER A 292 9.79 -8.61 22.18
C SER A 292 10.63 -9.58 23.04
N SER A 293 11.77 -9.13 23.57
CA SER A 293 12.65 -9.94 24.44
C SER A 293 12.35 -9.80 25.94
N CYS A 294 11.36 -8.99 26.30
CA CYS A 294 10.89 -8.76 27.68
C CYS A 294 9.49 -9.34 27.99
N GLN A 295 8.92 -10.14 27.09
CA GLN A 295 7.68 -10.91 27.31
C GLN A 295 7.96 -12.41 27.24
#